data_AF-A0A955KK39-F1
#
_entry.id   AF-A0A955KK39-F1
#
_cell.length_a   1.000
_cell.length_b   1.000
_cell.length_c   1.000
_cell.angle_alpha   90.00
_cell.angle_beta   90.00
_cell.angle_gamma   90.00
#
_symmetry.space_group_name_H-M   'P 1'
#
loop_
_entity.id
_entity.type
_entity.pdbx_description
1 polymer ?
#
loop_
_entity_poly.entity_id
_entity_poly.type
_entity_poly.pdbx_seq_one_letter_code
_entity_poly.pdbx_strand_id
1 'polypeptide(L)'
;MIYVVGSEADIVGLRTDIRRERVYLYETIATPWLARELLLKISQDINSVYDRPRMYNILFNNCTNALTRRVEDVSDVNFPLTWKVVLPGYFDEVLYDMGLIVSDDDFLQTKQRALIDNSSVYRRDPDYEFLLRQ
;
A
#
# COMPACT_ATOMS: atom_id res chain seq x y z
N MET A 1 -1.51 3.48 -17.37
CA MET A 1 -1.79 3.41 -15.92
C MET A 1 -3.11 2.72 -15.76
N ILE A 2 -3.22 1.77 -14.84
CA ILE A 2 -4.47 1.08 -14.53
C ILE A 2 -4.72 1.18 -13.03
N TYR A 3 -5.99 1.24 -12.64
CA TYR A 3 -6.42 1.12 -11.26
C TYR A 3 -7.35 -0.08 -11.15
N VAL A 4 -7.14 -0.89 -10.13
CA VAL A 4 -7.98 -2.03 -9.79
C VAL A 4 -8.49 -1.79 -8.39
N VAL A 5 -9.80 -1.71 -8.23
CA VAL A 5 -10.47 -1.50 -6.94
C VAL A 5 -11.11 -2.81 -6.53
N GLY A 6 -10.90 -3.22 -5.29
CA GLY A 6 -11.45 -4.44 -4.72
C GLY A 6 -11.40 -4.40 -3.20
N SER A 7 -12.12 -5.33 -2.57
CA SER A 7 -12.04 -5.54 -1.11
C SER A 7 -10.66 -6.07 -0.70
N GLU A 8 -10.37 -6.08 0.60
CA GLU A 8 -9.14 -6.69 1.12
C GLU A 8 -9.05 -8.17 0.72
N ALA A 9 -10.18 -8.89 0.77
CA ALA A 9 -10.29 -10.28 0.30
C ALA A 9 -9.99 -10.45 -1.19
N ASP A 10 -10.35 -9.48 -2.04
CA ASP A 10 -10.06 -9.56 -3.47
C ASP A 10 -8.57 -9.37 -3.77
N ILE A 11 -7.93 -8.40 -3.10
CA ILE A 11 -6.56 -7.98 -3.41
C ILE A 11 -5.54 -8.83 -2.65
N VAL A 12 -5.72 -9.01 -1.34
CA VAL A 12 -4.81 -9.80 -0.50
C VAL A 12 -5.07 -11.29 -0.72
N GLY A 13 -6.33 -11.73 -0.69
CA GLY A 13 -6.70 -13.15 -0.78
C GLY A 13 -6.29 -13.82 -2.10
N LEU A 14 -6.29 -13.06 -3.20
CA LEU A 14 -5.74 -13.56 -4.47
C LEU A 14 -4.23 -13.84 -4.36
N ARG A 15 -3.49 -12.97 -3.67
CA ARG A 15 -2.03 -13.07 -3.54
C ARG A 15 -1.63 -14.14 -2.52
N THR A 16 -2.33 -14.23 -1.40
CA THR A 16 -2.04 -15.20 -0.34
C THR A 16 -2.51 -16.61 -0.73
N ASP A 17 -3.81 -16.80 -0.98
CA ASP A 17 -4.40 -18.14 -1.05
C ASP A 17 -4.15 -18.82 -2.40
N ILE A 18 -4.35 -18.05 -3.48
CA ILE A 18 -4.36 -18.57 -4.84
C ILE A 18 -2.96 -18.55 -5.43
N ARG A 19 -2.29 -17.39 -5.38
CA ARG A 19 -0.96 -17.22 -5.99
C ARG A 19 0.20 -17.57 -5.06
N ARG A 20 -0.05 -17.71 -3.75
CA ARG A 20 0.95 -18.04 -2.72
C ARG A 20 2.16 -17.10 -2.75
N GLU A 21 1.89 -15.83 -2.98
CA GLU A 21 2.88 -14.75 -2.92
C GLU A 21 3.18 -14.40 -1.45
N ARG A 22 4.37 -13.85 -1.21
CA ARG A 22 4.69 -13.26 0.10
C ARG A 22 4.04 -11.89 0.18
N VAL A 23 3.15 -11.70 1.15
CA VAL A 23 2.44 -10.44 1.37
C VAL A 23 2.76 -9.92 2.76
N TYR A 24 3.03 -8.62 2.84
CA TYR A 24 3.26 -7.92 4.09
C TYR A 24 2.17 -6.87 4.29
N LEU A 25 1.56 -6.85 5.47
CA LEU A 25 0.55 -5.89 5.89
C LEU A 25 1.15 -5.02 6.99
N TYR A 26 1.43 -3.76 6.67
CA TYR A 26 2.00 -2.79 7.61
C TYR A 26 0.90 -1.85 8.10
N GLU A 27 0.82 -1.66 9.42
CA GLU A 27 -0.01 -0.61 10.00
C GLU A 27 0.67 0.76 9.81
N THR A 28 -0.07 1.73 9.29
CA THR A 28 0.43 3.09 9.06
C THR A 28 0.07 4.01 10.23
N ILE A 29 0.82 5.08 10.45
CA ILE A 29 0.47 6.12 11.43
C ILE A 29 -0.67 7.06 10.97
N ALA A 30 -1.24 6.83 9.78
CA ALA A 30 -2.23 7.71 9.20
C ALA A 30 -3.50 7.78 10.06
N THR A 31 -3.96 9.00 10.36
CA THR A 31 -5.23 9.18 11.06
C THR A 31 -6.41 8.78 10.16
N PRO A 32 -7.58 8.43 10.73
CA PRO A 32 -8.77 8.11 9.93
C PRO A 32 -9.17 9.23 8.96
N TRP A 33 -8.95 10.49 9.37
CA TRP A 33 -9.17 11.64 8.50
C TRP A 33 -8.21 11.64 7.31
N LEU A 34 -6.91 11.43 7.55
CA LEU A 34 -5.91 11.39 6.49
C LEU A 34 -6.15 10.24 5.50
N ALA A 35 -6.49 9.06 6.02
CA ALA A 35 -6.82 7.89 5.20
C ALA A 35 -8.03 8.17 4.28
N ARG A 36 -9.05 8.86 4.79
CA ARG A 36 -10.22 9.27 4.00
C ARG A 36 -9.84 10.26 2.90
N GLU A 37 -9.06 11.30 3.21
CA GLU A 37 -8.64 12.28 2.21
C GLU A 37 -7.78 11.64 1.11
N LEU A 38 -6.87 10.74 1.48
CA LEU A 38 -6.07 9.97 0.53
C LEU A 38 -6.95 9.12 -0.39
N LEU A 39 -7.95 8.42 0.16
CA LEU A 39 -8.90 7.64 -0.62
C LEU A 39 -9.63 8.51 -1.65
N LEU A 40 -10.11 9.70 -1.25
CA LEU A 40 -10.79 10.63 -2.14
C LEU A 40 -9.88 11.12 -3.28
N LYS A 41 -8.61 11.42 -2.99
CA LYS A 41 -7.61 11.80 -4.02
C LYS A 41 -7.36 10.66 -5.01
N ILE A 42 -7.25 9.43 -4.52
CA ILE A 42 -7.09 8.25 -5.38
C ILE A 42 -8.36 8.04 -6.24
N SER A 43 -9.56 8.23 -5.70
CA SER A 43 -10.81 8.17 -6.47
C SER A 43 -10.86 9.23 -7.59
N GLN A 44 -10.38 10.45 -7.31
CA GLN A 44 -10.25 11.49 -8.35
C GLN A 44 -9.27 11.07 -9.45
N ASP A 45 -8.14 10.45 -9.08
CA ASP A 45 -7.18 9.91 -10.03
C ASP A 45 -7.80 8.84 -10.93
N ILE A 46 -8.54 7.90 -10.34
CA ILE A 46 -9.24 6.83 -11.06
C ILE A 46 -10.17 7.43 -12.12
N ASN A 47 -11.03 8.38 -11.71
CA ASN A 47 -11.98 9.01 -12.61
C ASN A 47 -11.28 9.80 -13.72
N SER A 48 -10.19 10.51 -13.40
CA SER A 48 -9.48 11.30 -14.41
C SER A 48 -8.79 10.44 -15.50
N VAL A 49 -8.48 9.17 -15.23
CA VAL A 49 -7.91 8.26 -16.25
C VAL A 49 -8.95 7.92 -17.31
N TYR A 50 -10.23 7.91 -16.96
CA TYR A 50 -11.33 7.77 -17.92
C TYR A 50 -11.37 8.96 -18.89
N ASP A 51 -11.31 10.18 -18.34
CA ASP A 51 -11.36 11.42 -19.15
C ASP A 51 -10.08 11.66 -19.95
N ARG A 52 -8.92 11.36 -19.34
CA ARG A 52 -7.58 11.61 -19.89
C ARG A 52 -6.67 10.41 -19.60
N PRO A 53 -6.56 9.47 -20.55
CA PRO A 53 -5.69 8.31 -20.40
C PRO A 53 -4.25 8.71 -20.08
N ARG A 54 -3.67 8.09 -19.05
CA ARG A 54 -2.26 8.27 -18.68
C ARG A 54 -1.47 7.01 -19.00
N MET A 55 -0.45 7.12 -19.85
CA MET A 55 0.48 6.02 -20.13
C MET A 55 1.38 5.76 -18.91
N TYR A 56 1.66 4.49 -18.64
CA TYR A 56 2.57 4.10 -17.56
C TYR A 56 4.00 4.52 -17.91
N ASN A 57 4.70 5.12 -16.96
CA ASN A 57 6.10 5.49 -17.10
C ASN A 57 6.84 5.16 -15.81
N ILE A 58 7.89 4.33 -15.90
CA ILE A 58 8.64 3.84 -14.73
C ILE A 58 9.20 5.00 -13.89
N LEU A 59 9.65 6.09 -14.52
CA LEU A 59 10.26 7.22 -13.82
C LEU A 59 9.24 8.25 -13.31
N PHE A 60 8.13 8.44 -14.04
CA PHE A 60 7.24 9.57 -13.78
C PHE A 60 5.83 9.18 -13.33
N ASN A 61 5.31 8.06 -13.82
CA ASN A 61 3.92 7.63 -13.69
C ASN A 61 3.85 6.12 -13.40
N ASN A 62 4.40 5.74 -12.24
CA ASN A 62 4.32 4.40 -11.68
C ASN A 62 3.40 4.40 -10.43
N CYS A 63 3.14 3.23 -9.85
CA CYS A 63 2.28 3.09 -8.67
C CYS A 63 2.82 3.85 -7.44
N THR A 64 4.11 3.78 -7.15
CA THR A 64 4.77 4.45 -6.02
C THR A 64 4.73 5.97 -6.15
N ASN A 65 5.03 6.52 -7.32
CA ASN A 65 5.03 7.95 -7.60
C ASN A 65 3.64 8.55 -7.53
N ALA A 66 2.65 7.84 -8.08
CA ALA A 66 1.26 8.29 -8.01
C ALA A 66 0.80 8.34 -6.55
N LEU A 67 1.07 7.29 -5.76
CA LEU A 67 0.64 7.24 -4.36
C LEU A 67 1.36 8.27 -3.48
N THR A 68 2.69 8.34 -3.53
CA THR A 68 3.47 9.27 -2.70
C THR A 68 3.10 10.72 -2.93
N ARG A 69 2.88 11.13 -4.19
CA ARG A 69 2.37 12.48 -4.50
C ARG A 69 1.02 12.76 -3.85
N ARG A 70 0.13 11.76 -3.77
CA ARG A 70 -1.17 11.94 -3.10
C ARG A 70 -1.04 12.03 -1.59
N VAL A 71 -0.08 11.31 -0.99
CA VAL A 71 0.23 11.47 0.43
C VAL A 71 0.78 12.87 0.71
N GLU A 72 1.67 13.39 -0.14
CA GLU A 72 2.19 14.76 -0.06
C GLU A 72 1.09 15.82 -0.24
N ASP A 73 0.06 15.55 -1.05
CA ASP A 73 -1.08 16.46 -1.22
C ASP A 73 -1.98 16.58 0.03
N VAL A 74 -1.94 15.59 0.93
CA VAL A 74 -2.87 15.51 2.08
C VAL A 74 -2.18 15.57 3.45
N SER A 75 -0.85 15.57 3.51
CA SER A 75 -0.06 15.57 4.75
C SER A 75 1.20 16.41 4.63
N ASP A 76 1.89 16.65 5.76
CA ASP A 76 3.19 17.33 5.79
C ASP A 76 4.37 16.42 5.42
N VAL A 77 4.09 15.15 5.05
CA VAL A 77 5.12 14.19 4.63
C VAL A 77 5.68 14.62 3.29
N ASN A 78 7.01 14.56 3.15
CA ASN A 78 7.71 14.82 1.90
C ASN A 78 8.63 13.66 1.56
N PHE A 79 8.41 13.00 0.43
CA PHE A 79 9.19 11.86 -0.03
C PHE A 79 10.33 12.32 -0.96
N PRO A 80 11.60 12.11 -0.59
CA PRO A 80 12.75 12.23 -1.47
C PRO A 80 12.56 11.61 -2.86
N LEU A 81 13.01 12.33 -3.89
CA LEU A 81 12.92 11.89 -5.28
C LEU A 81 13.64 10.54 -5.51
N THR A 82 14.72 10.28 -4.76
CA THR A 82 15.46 9.01 -4.81
C THR A 82 14.56 7.81 -4.47
N TRP A 83 13.76 7.91 -3.40
CA TRP A 83 12.89 6.81 -2.97
C TRP A 83 11.73 6.54 -3.92
N LYS A 84 11.24 7.59 -4.58
CA LYS A 84 10.24 7.53 -5.67
C LYS A 84 10.71 6.70 -6.88
N VAL A 85 12.03 6.54 -7.05
CA VAL A 85 12.65 5.91 -8.23
C VAL A 85 13.27 4.53 -7.94
N VAL A 86 13.74 4.26 -6.71
CA VAL A 86 14.65 3.14 -6.36
C VAL A 86 13.94 1.79 -6.11
N LEU A 87 12.95 1.43 -6.93
CA LEU A 87 12.18 0.17 -6.89
C LEU A 87 11.10 0.13 -5.80
N PRO A 88 9.82 -0.15 -6.17
CA PRO A 88 8.72 -0.33 -5.23
C PRO A 88 8.93 -1.43 -4.18
N GLY A 89 9.88 -2.35 -4.42
CA GLY A 89 10.13 -3.52 -3.57
C GLY A 89 10.83 -3.23 -2.23
N TYR A 90 11.40 -2.03 -2.05
CA TYR A 90 12.06 -1.59 -0.80
C TYR A 90 11.33 -0.43 -0.13
N PHE A 91 10.11 -0.14 -0.58
CA PHE A 91 9.37 1.01 -0.10
C PHE A 91 8.91 0.86 1.36
N ASP A 92 8.86 -0.38 1.88
CA ASP A 92 8.59 -0.66 3.29
C ASP A 92 9.71 -0.16 4.22
N GLU A 93 10.98 -0.36 3.85
CA GLU A 93 12.14 0.16 4.59
C GLU A 93 12.16 1.70 4.57
N VAL A 94 11.81 2.32 3.44
CA VAL A 94 11.64 3.78 3.34
C VAL A 94 10.56 4.28 4.31
N LEU A 95 9.40 3.63 4.35
CA LEU A 95 8.32 4.02 5.26
C LEU A 95 8.72 3.83 6.73
N TYR A 96 9.50 2.80 7.05
CA TYR A 96 10.08 2.59 8.36
C TYR A 96 11.03 3.73 8.76
N ASP A 97 12.01 4.06 7.91
CA ASP A 97 13.00 5.11 8.16
C ASP A 97 12.36 6.50 8.32
N MET A 98 11.24 6.74 7.64
CA MET A 98 10.45 7.96 7.76
C MET A 98 9.51 7.96 8.97
N GLY A 99 9.39 6.86 9.72
CA GLY A 99 8.46 6.72 10.84
C GLY A 99 6.99 6.74 10.43
N LEU A 100 6.67 6.31 9.21
CA LEU A 100 5.30 6.35 8.65
C LEU A 100 4.50 5.07 8.88
N ILE A 101 5.15 4.03 9.39
CA ILE A 101 4.51 2.78 9.82
C ILE A 101 4.73 2.57 11.31
N VAL A 102 3.78 1.89 11.94
CA VAL A 102 3.94 1.41 13.31
C VAL A 102 5.03 0.34 13.32
N SER A 103 6.05 0.54 14.13
CA SER A 103 7.24 -0.31 14.12
C SER A 103 7.83 -0.51 15.52
N ASP A 104 8.64 -1.55 15.65
CA ASP A 104 9.54 -1.73 16.81
C ASP A 104 10.88 -1.03 16.55
N ASP A 105 11.77 -1.09 17.54
CA ASP A 105 13.16 -0.63 17.45
C ASP A 105 13.96 -1.27 16.30
N ASP A 106 13.54 -2.45 15.79
CA ASP A 106 14.21 -3.16 14.69
C ASP A 106 13.28 -3.37 13.47
N PHE A 107 13.80 -3.06 12.28
CA PHE A 107 13.07 -3.21 11.03
C PHE A 107 12.80 -4.68 10.69
N LEU A 108 13.74 -5.59 10.96
CA LEU A 108 13.55 -7.00 10.63
C LEU A 108 12.42 -7.61 11.46
N GLN A 109 12.32 -7.27 12.75
CA GLN A 109 11.19 -7.66 13.60
C GLN A 109 9.88 -7.05 13.12
N THR A 110 9.88 -5.77 12.74
CA THR A 110 8.71 -5.10 12.16
C THR A 110 8.23 -5.81 10.91
N LYS A 111 9.15 -6.12 9.98
CA LYS A 111 8.87 -6.84 8.73
C LYS A 111 8.38 -8.27 8.96
N GLN A 112 8.91 -8.95 9.97
CA GLN A 112 8.47 -10.30 10.30
C GLN A 112 7.04 -10.31 10.85
N ARG A 113 6.66 -9.37 11.71
CA ARG A 113 5.29 -9.25 12.21
C ARG A 113 4.28 -8.84 11.14
N ALA A 114 4.72 -8.04 10.18
CA ALA A 114 3.90 -7.65 9.04
C ALA A 114 3.65 -8.80 8.06
N LEU A 115 4.40 -9.91 8.12
CA LEU A 115 4.23 -11.02 7.19
C LEU A 115 2.91 -11.75 7.43
N ILE A 116 2.06 -11.80 6.40
CA ILE A 116 0.83 -12.58 6.45
C ILE A 116 1.17 -14.07 6.36
N ASP A 117 0.64 -14.86 7.30
CA ASP A 117 0.65 -16.32 7.22
C ASP A 117 -0.41 -16.83 6.24
N ASN A 118 0.03 -17.22 5.05
CA ASN A 118 -0.86 -17.74 4.01
C ASN A 118 -1.56 -19.06 4.40
N SER A 119 -1.17 -19.72 5.50
CA SER A 119 -1.80 -20.96 5.96
C SER A 119 -2.99 -20.73 6.89
N SER A 120 -3.11 -19.54 7.49
CA SER A 120 -4.19 -19.16 8.42
C SER A 120 -5.29 -18.30 7.78
N VAL A 121 -5.08 -17.87 6.53
CA VAL A 121 -5.90 -16.87 5.87
C VAL A 121 -6.65 -17.52 4.70
N TYR A 122 -7.98 -17.58 4.79
CA TYR A 122 -8.86 -18.11 3.75
C TYR A 122 -9.84 -17.05 3.28
N ARG A 123 -9.72 -16.60 2.02
CA ARG A 123 -10.50 -15.53 1.38
C ARG A 123 -12.02 -15.65 1.54
N ARG A 124 -12.54 -16.86 1.67
CA ARG A 124 -13.99 -17.12 1.82
C ARG A 124 -14.46 -17.14 3.27
N ASP A 125 -13.56 -16.97 4.22
CA ASP A 125 -13.89 -16.90 5.63
C ASP A 125 -14.66 -15.59 5.91
N PRO A 126 -15.80 -15.64 6.62
CA PRO A 126 -16.54 -14.43 7.01
C PRO A 126 -15.71 -13.44 7.84
N ASP A 127 -14.72 -13.95 8.59
CA ASP A 127 -13.86 -13.16 9.48
C ASP A 127 -12.48 -12.88 8.84
N TYR A 128 -12.37 -12.98 7.50
CA TYR A 128 -11.12 -12.83 6.75
C TYR A 128 -10.29 -11.62 7.13
N GLU A 129 -10.91 -10.45 7.22
CA GLU A 129 -10.22 -9.19 7.56
C GLU A 129 -9.65 -9.21 8.98
N PHE A 130 -10.33 -9.88 9.91
CA PHE A 130 -9.83 -10.03 11.27
C PHE A 130 -8.66 -11.04 11.33
N LEU A 131 -8.77 -12.16 10.61
CA LEU A 131 -7.72 -13.19 10.54
C LEU A 131 -6.44 -12.68 9.89
N LEU A 132 -6.52 -11.72 8.96
CA LEU A 132 -5.36 -11.09 8.34
C LEU A 132 -4.47 -10.31 9.31
N ARG A 133 -5.01 -9.91 10.47
CA ARG A 133 -4.38 -9.00 11.43
C ARG A 133 -3.96 -9.70 12.73
N GLN A 134 -4.08 -11.03 12.81
CA GLN A 134 -3.56 -11.86 13.90
C GLN A 134 -2.16 -12.39 13.59
#